data_AF-A0A1Y1V941-F1
#
_entry.id   AF-A0A1Y1V941-F1
#
_cell.length_a   1.000
_cell.length_b   1.000
_cell.length_c   1.000
_cell.angle_alpha   90.00
_cell.angle_beta   90.00
_cell.angle_gamma   90.00
#
_symmetry.space_group_name_H-M   'P 1'
#
loop_
_entity.id
_entity.type
_entity.pdbx_description
1 polymer ?
#
loop_
_entity_poly.entity_id
_entity_poly.type
_entity_poly.pdbx_seq_one_letter_code
_entity_poly.pdbx_strand_id
1 'polypeptide(L)'
;KNNICASAKYDYEDFNLKIPNENGTLINYIVYTCTYEEIKSNKCCNDNSYYSCSSIICKSDSECISDKCFNNRCAINNSTSFVHCDSIYTGNKTSYMYCGKVFRDFCNNDDECSSKKCYDNHCLMQMEGPSSDESNENKNFDIYMNINIMIPYIAAILLLILCCYKHKKKNNKNNT
;
A
#
# COMPACT_ATOMS: atom_id res chain seq x y z
N LYS A 1 -14.24 17.64 3.66
CA LYS A 1 -14.06 19.00 4.25
C LYS A 1 -15.40 19.71 4.21
N ASN A 2 -15.89 20.26 5.32
CA ASN A 2 -17.23 20.90 5.40
C ASN A 2 -18.37 20.03 4.84
N ASN A 3 -18.38 18.73 5.16
CA ASN A 3 -19.31 17.73 4.61
C ASN A 3 -19.30 17.55 3.08
N ILE A 4 -18.33 18.16 2.38
CA ILE A 4 -18.06 17.91 0.96
C ILE A 4 -16.97 16.85 0.85
N CYS A 5 -17.25 15.81 0.07
CA CYS A 5 -16.36 14.67 -0.16
C CYS A 5 -15.90 14.67 -1.62
N ALA A 6 -14.68 14.20 -1.84
CA ALA A 6 -14.13 13.93 -3.16
C ALA A 6 -13.30 12.64 -3.08
N SER A 7 -13.32 11.86 -4.15
CA SER A 7 -12.52 10.64 -4.22
C SER A 7 -11.08 10.98 -4.54
N ALA A 8 -10.16 10.48 -3.74
CA ALA A 8 -8.72 10.47 -4.03
C ALA A 8 -8.30 9.09 -4.55
N LYS A 9 -7.16 9.02 -5.25
CA LYS A 9 -6.56 7.72 -5.57
C LYS A 9 -6.01 7.08 -4.30
N TYR A 10 -6.06 5.75 -4.25
CA TYR A 10 -5.63 4.96 -3.10
C TYR A 10 -4.11 4.94 -2.91
N ASP A 11 -3.34 5.24 -3.97
CA ASP A 11 -1.88 5.19 -4.00
C ASP A 11 -1.22 6.47 -3.46
N TYR A 12 -2.02 7.51 -3.16
CA TYR A 12 -1.56 8.82 -2.69
C TYR A 12 -0.51 9.47 -3.62
N GLU A 13 -0.46 9.05 -4.89
CA GLU A 13 0.45 9.62 -5.90
C GLU A 13 0.00 11.01 -6.35
N ASP A 14 -1.30 11.27 -6.28
CA ASP A 14 -1.88 12.56 -6.60
C ASP A 14 -1.78 13.51 -5.38
N PHE A 15 -0.74 14.35 -5.35
CA PHE A 15 -0.56 15.35 -4.29
C PHE A 15 -1.58 16.49 -4.31
N ASN A 16 -2.44 16.54 -5.32
CA ASN A 16 -3.45 17.56 -5.51
C ASN A 16 -4.83 16.92 -5.70
N LEU A 17 -5.85 17.48 -5.06
CA LEU A 17 -7.24 17.03 -5.16
C LEU A 17 -8.16 18.22 -5.43
N LYS A 18 -9.05 18.08 -6.41
CA LYS A 18 -10.08 19.08 -6.71
C LYS A 18 -11.34 18.80 -5.89
N ILE A 19 -11.73 19.75 -5.05
CA ILE A 19 -12.93 19.66 -4.22
C ILE A 19 -13.80 20.88 -4.52
N PRO A 20 -15.11 20.73 -4.80
CA PRO A 20 -16.00 21.87 -4.95
C PRO A 20 -16.17 22.60 -3.62
N ASN A 21 -16.24 23.93 -3.67
CA ASN A 21 -16.70 24.72 -2.53
C ASN A 21 -18.24 24.74 -2.47
N GLU A 22 -18.79 25.46 -1.47
CA GLU A 22 -20.24 25.62 -1.27
C GLU A 22 -20.97 26.21 -2.50
N ASN A 23 -20.27 26.97 -3.34
CA ASN A 23 -20.79 27.55 -4.58
C ASN A 23 -20.60 26.63 -5.81
N GLY A 24 -20.11 25.41 -5.63
CA GLY A 24 -19.83 24.45 -6.71
C GLY A 24 -18.57 24.75 -7.52
N THR A 25 -17.76 25.75 -7.12
CA THR A 25 -16.48 26.04 -7.79
C THR A 25 -15.43 25.04 -7.35
N LEU A 26 -14.78 24.38 -8.31
CA LEU A 26 -13.68 23.44 -8.03
C LEU A 26 -12.44 24.19 -7.54
N ILE A 27 -12.03 23.91 -6.30
CA ILE A 27 -10.78 24.40 -5.72
C ILE A 27 -9.77 23.25 -5.74
N ASN A 28 -8.55 23.53 -6.20
CA ASN A 28 -7.45 22.59 -6.18
C ASN A 28 -6.70 22.70 -4.85
N TYR A 29 -6.76 21.65 -4.03
CA TYR A 29 -6.05 21.58 -2.75
C TYR A 29 -4.84 20.68 -2.86
N ILE A 30 -3.76 21.06 -2.19
CA ILE A 30 -2.63 20.17 -1.92
C ILE A 30 -3.06 19.25 -0.78
N VAL A 31 -3.08 17.93 -1.05
CA VAL A 31 -3.48 16.90 -0.09
C VAL A 31 -2.31 16.20 0.57
N TYR A 32 -1.11 16.32 -0.01
CA TYR A 32 0.09 15.84 0.62
C TYR A 32 0.44 16.71 1.83
N THR A 33 0.48 16.10 3.01
CA THR A 33 0.72 16.78 4.27
C THR A 33 1.88 16.13 5.01
N CYS A 34 2.57 16.92 5.83
CA CYS A 34 3.72 16.48 6.60
C CYS A 34 3.62 16.97 8.05
N THR A 35 4.32 16.31 8.94
CA THR A 35 4.50 16.82 10.30
C THR A 35 5.43 18.04 10.30
N TYR A 36 5.33 18.87 11.34
CA TYR A 36 6.24 20.02 11.50
C TYR A 36 7.71 19.59 11.60
N GLU A 37 8.00 18.43 12.17
CA GLU A 37 9.35 17.89 12.31
C GLU A 37 9.92 17.45 10.96
N GLU A 38 9.10 16.77 10.14
CA GLU A 38 9.47 16.40 8.77
C GLU A 38 9.77 17.63 7.91
N ILE A 39 8.99 18.71 8.06
CA ILE A 39 9.22 19.97 7.33
C ILE A 39 10.53 20.62 7.79
N LYS A 40 10.78 20.72 9.10
CA LYS A 40 12.01 21.31 9.65
C LYS A 40 13.27 20.52 9.28
N SER A 41 13.16 19.21 9.24
CA SER A 41 14.27 18.30 8.88
C SER A 41 14.42 18.04 7.38
N ASN A 42 13.60 18.71 6.55
CA ASN A 42 13.55 18.52 5.10
C ASN A 42 13.31 17.05 4.68
N LYS A 43 12.55 16.30 5.48
CA LYS A 43 12.16 14.90 5.24
C LYS A 43 10.73 14.73 4.73
N CYS A 44 9.94 15.81 4.80
CA CYS A 44 8.58 15.87 4.26
C CYS A 44 8.55 15.35 2.81
N CYS A 45 9.63 15.58 2.07
CA CYS A 45 9.80 15.17 0.71
C CYS A 45 11.26 14.80 0.48
N ASN A 46 11.59 13.50 0.51
CA ASN A 46 12.93 13.06 0.14
C ASN A 46 13.03 13.06 -1.39
N ASP A 47 13.97 13.81 -1.97
CA ASP A 47 14.23 13.87 -3.42
C ASP A 47 14.63 12.51 -4.06
N ASN A 48 14.83 11.47 -3.23
CA ASN A 48 15.05 10.09 -3.67
C ASN A 48 13.74 9.35 -4.00
N SER A 49 12.58 9.97 -3.74
CA SER A 49 11.27 9.50 -4.23
C SER A 49 11.19 9.76 -5.73
N TYR A 50 10.63 8.81 -6.48
CA TYR A 50 10.38 8.94 -7.92
C TYR A 50 9.53 10.18 -8.29
N TYR A 51 8.83 10.76 -7.31
CA TYR A 51 7.95 11.92 -7.48
C TYR A 51 8.62 13.24 -7.08
N SER A 52 8.56 14.22 -7.99
CA SER A 52 9.12 15.56 -7.76
C SER A 52 8.24 16.38 -6.81
N CYS A 53 8.81 16.69 -5.65
CA CYS A 53 8.18 17.49 -4.61
C CYS A 53 8.09 19.00 -4.93
N SER A 54 8.55 19.41 -6.11
CA SER A 54 8.37 20.78 -6.61
C SER A 54 6.89 21.13 -6.83
N SER A 55 6.04 20.12 -7.06
CA SER A 55 4.58 20.25 -7.24
C SER A 55 3.78 20.45 -5.93
N ILE A 56 4.45 20.39 -4.77
CA ILE A 56 3.83 20.37 -3.44
C ILE A 56 4.22 21.62 -2.62
N ILE A 57 4.34 22.77 -3.29
CA ILE A 57 4.72 24.04 -2.67
C ILE A 57 3.46 24.85 -2.44
N CYS A 58 3.10 25.06 -1.17
CA CYS A 58 2.02 25.98 -0.82
C CYS A 58 2.55 27.42 -0.69
N LYS A 59 1.71 28.40 -1.05
CA LYS A 59 1.98 29.83 -0.82
C LYS A 59 1.08 30.42 0.26
N SER A 60 -0.04 29.77 0.54
CA SER A 60 -1.05 30.21 1.51
C SER A 60 -1.68 29.01 2.22
N ASP A 61 -2.21 29.24 3.42
CA ASP A 61 -2.92 28.22 4.21
C ASP A 61 -4.10 27.61 3.42
N SER A 62 -4.80 28.43 2.62
CA SER A 62 -5.96 28.01 1.82
C SER A 62 -5.66 27.04 0.68
N GLU A 63 -4.40 26.91 0.26
CA GLU A 63 -3.99 25.93 -0.75
C GLU A 63 -3.88 24.52 -0.17
N CYS A 64 -3.74 24.40 1.15
CA CYS A 64 -3.58 23.13 1.83
C CYS A 64 -4.95 22.57 2.24
N ILE A 65 -5.16 21.27 2.05
CA ILE A 65 -6.37 20.62 2.61
C ILE A 65 -6.44 20.76 4.13
N SER A 66 -5.27 20.82 4.77
CA SER A 66 -5.08 21.00 6.21
C SER A 66 -5.24 22.43 6.72
N ASP A 67 -5.53 23.39 5.84
CA ASP A 67 -5.60 24.82 6.16
C ASP A 67 -4.32 25.35 6.82
N LYS A 68 -3.18 24.74 6.52
CA LYS A 68 -1.90 25.16 7.08
C LYS A 68 -0.73 24.95 6.14
N CYS A 69 -0.13 26.06 5.75
CA CYS A 69 1.11 26.16 5.01
C CYS A 69 2.23 26.59 5.96
N PHE A 70 3.26 25.75 6.10
CA PHE A 70 4.42 26.02 6.94
C PHE A 70 5.69 25.76 6.15
N ASN A 71 6.58 26.76 6.04
CA ASN A 71 7.79 26.71 5.21
C ASN A 71 7.52 26.15 3.81
N ASN A 72 6.48 26.69 3.16
CA ASN A 72 6.05 26.30 1.82
C ASN A 72 5.59 24.84 1.67
N ARG A 73 5.26 24.14 2.76
CA ARG A 73 4.70 22.78 2.77
C ARG A 73 3.41 22.73 3.56
N CYS A 74 2.49 21.86 3.17
CA CYS A 74 1.26 21.67 3.92
C CYS A 74 1.54 20.87 5.20
N ALA A 75 1.20 21.44 6.35
CA ALA A 75 1.45 20.85 7.65
C ALA A 75 0.17 20.22 8.22
N ILE A 76 0.30 19.03 8.77
CA ILE A 76 -0.74 18.41 9.60
C ILE A 76 -0.85 19.22 10.91
N ASN A 77 -2.07 19.50 11.35
CA ASN A 77 -2.32 20.19 12.61
C ASN A 77 -3.60 19.67 13.28
N ASN A 78 -3.73 19.81 14.59
CA ASN A 78 -4.90 19.32 15.34
C ASN A 78 -6.19 20.12 15.09
N SER A 79 -6.09 21.29 14.44
CA SER A 79 -7.22 22.11 14.02
C SER A 79 -7.73 21.77 12.62
N THR A 80 -7.25 20.67 12.02
CA THR A 80 -7.59 20.30 10.65
C THR A 80 -9.06 19.95 10.52
N SER A 81 -9.73 20.59 9.56
CA SER A 81 -11.18 20.44 9.33
C SER A 81 -11.51 19.35 8.29
N PHE A 82 -10.56 18.47 7.97
CA PHE A 82 -10.76 17.41 6.99
C PHE A 82 -10.58 16.04 7.63
N VAL A 83 -11.34 15.08 7.12
CA VAL A 83 -11.34 13.70 7.55
C VAL A 83 -10.93 12.86 6.34
N HIS A 84 -10.06 11.88 6.56
CA HIS A 84 -9.68 10.92 5.55
C HIS A 84 -10.51 9.65 5.72
N CYS A 85 -10.98 9.05 4.63
CA CYS A 85 -11.79 7.84 4.68
C CYS A 85 -11.20 6.78 3.74
N ASP A 86 -10.92 5.61 4.28
CA ASP A 86 -10.42 4.45 3.55
C ASP A 86 -11.48 3.35 3.49
N SER A 87 -11.34 2.45 2.51
CA SER A 87 -12.07 1.18 2.50
C SER A 87 -11.27 0.14 3.28
N ILE A 88 -11.84 -0.38 4.36
CA ILE A 88 -11.23 -1.41 5.20
C ILE A 88 -11.76 -2.76 4.76
N TYR A 89 -10.87 -3.63 4.30
CA TYR A 89 -11.21 -4.94 3.76
C TYR A 89 -11.27 -5.99 4.87
N THR A 90 -12.40 -6.69 4.95
CA THR A 90 -12.60 -7.84 5.83
C THR A 90 -12.70 -9.09 4.95
N GLY A 91 -11.58 -9.79 4.75
CA GLY A 91 -11.50 -10.95 3.84
C GLY A 91 -11.57 -10.57 2.35
N ASN A 92 -11.80 -11.56 1.48
CA ASN A 92 -11.54 -11.41 0.04
C ASN A 92 -12.53 -10.51 -0.74
N LYS A 93 -13.71 -10.19 -0.19
CA LYS A 93 -14.77 -9.49 -0.96
C LYS A 93 -15.62 -8.49 -0.17
N THR A 94 -15.40 -8.35 1.14
CA THR A 94 -16.19 -7.40 1.94
C THR A 94 -15.29 -6.26 2.38
N SER A 95 -15.82 -5.04 2.30
CA SER A 95 -15.17 -3.87 2.86
C SER A 95 -16.20 -2.96 3.49
N TYR A 96 -15.74 -2.12 4.41
CA TYR A 96 -16.54 -1.03 4.96
C TYR A 96 -15.72 0.25 4.95
N MET A 97 -16.39 1.38 4.79
CA MET A 97 -15.73 2.68 4.85
C MET A 97 -15.42 3.02 6.30
N TYR A 98 -14.18 3.39 6.58
CA TYR A 98 -13.76 3.90 7.87
C TYR A 98 -13.07 5.24 7.71
N CYS A 99 -13.42 6.19 8.59
CA CYS A 99 -12.94 7.55 8.53
C CYS A 99 -12.15 7.87 9.79
N GLY A 100 -11.03 8.57 9.63
CA GLY A 100 -10.14 8.91 10.73
C GLY A 100 -9.02 9.85 10.29
N LYS A 101 -7.92 9.81 11.02
CA LYS A 101 -6.69 10.53 10.71
C LYS A 101 -6.04 10.00 9.44
N VAL A 102 -5.41 10.91 8.72
CA VAL A 102 -4.70 10.66 7.45
C VAL A 102 -3.36 9.96 7.69
N PHE A 103 -2.82 9.34 6.63
CA PHE A 103 -1.45 8.84 6.59
C PHE A 103 -0.43 9.84 7.17
N ARG A 104 0.50 9.32 8.00
CA ARG A 104 1.54 10.06 8.75
C ARG A 104 1.07 11.02 9.84
N ASP A 105 -0.23 11.10 10.12
CA ASP A 105 -0.67 11.81 11.32
C ASP A 105 -0.35 10.99 12.58
N PHE A 106 -0.21 11.67 13.72
CA PHE A 106 0.07 11.01 15.00
C PHE A 106 -1.15 10.21 15.48
N CYS A 107 -0.91 9.01 15.99
CA CYS A 107 -1.95 8.14 16.55
C CYS A 107 -1.44 7.41 17.80
N ASN A 108 -2.36 7.05 18.70
CA ASN A 108 -2.05 6.18 19.84
C ASN A 108 -2.59 4.76 19.65
N ASN A 109 -3.54 4.56 18.74
CA ASN A 109 -4.15 3.28 18.43
C ASN A 109 -4.72 3.28 17.01
N ASP A 110 -5.02 2.07 16.51
CA ASP A 110 -5.52 1.82 15.15
C ASP A 110 -6.84 2.53 14.86
N ASP A 111 -7.73 2.69 15.85
CA ASP A 111 -9.05 3.30 15.66
C ASP A 111 -8.96 4.81 15.35
N GLU A 112 -7.85 5.46 15.66
CA GLU A 112 -7.65 6.86 15.29
C GLU A 112 -7.41 7.06 13.78
N CYS A 113 -6.88 6.06 13.09
CA CYS A 113 -6.44 6.16 11.70
C CYS A 113 -7.53 5.69 10.72
N SER A 114 -7.70 6.39 9.60
CA SER A 114 -8.65 5.96 8.55
C SER A 114 -8.34 4.56 8.02
N SER A 115 -7.06 4.18 8.00
CA SER A 115 -6.56 2.88 7.57
C SER A 115 -6.69 1.76 8.60
N LYS A 116 -7.16 2.04 9.82
CA LYS A 116 -7.13 1.12 10.97
C LYS A 116 -5.72 0.60 11.30
N LYS A 117 -4.68 1.38 11.00
CA LYS A 117 -3.28 0.98 11.19
C LYS A 117 -2.46 2.12 11.78
N CYS A 118 -2.06 1.96 13.04
CA CYS A 118 -1.18 2.84 13.79
C CYS A 118 0.14 2.12 14.08
N TYR A 119 1.25 2.63 13.55
CA TYR A 119 2.57 2.05 13.76
C TYR A 119 3.58 3.15 14.05
N ASP A 120 4.44 2.93 15.06
CA ASP A 120 5.42 3.91 15.54
C ASP A 120 4.80 5.29 15.80
N ASN A 121 3.61 5.29 16.42
CA ASN A 121 2.78 6.47 16.71
C ASN A 121 2.32 7.26 15.47
N HIS A 122 2.33 6.68 14.28
CA HIS A 122 1.86 7.31 13.05
C HIS A 122 0.88 6.43 12.28
N CYS A 123 -0.11 7.06 11.65
CA CYS A 123 -1.05 6.36 10.79
C CYS A 123 -0.36 5.86 9.52
N LEU A 124 -0.58 4.58 9.19
CA LEU A 124 -0.07 3.97 7.96
C LEU A 124 -1.07 4.10 6.81
N MET A 125 -0.58 3.93 5.58
CA MET A 125 -1.41 3.85 4.39
C MET A 125 -2.19 2.53 4.36
N GLN A 126 -3.44 2.55 3.91
CA GLN A 126 -4.15 1.32 3.59
C GLN A 126 -3.71 0.81 2.21
N MET A 127 -2.91 -0.26 2.20
CA MET A 127 -2.45 -0.93 0.98
C MET A 127 -3.32 -2.14 0.59
N GLU A 128 -4.24 -2.55 1.46
CA GLU A 128 -5.13 -3.68 1.19
C GLU A 128 -6.29 -3.19 0.32
N GLY A 129 -6.51 -3.91 -0.77
CA GLY A 129 -7.62 -3.72 -1.71
C GLY A 129 -7.98 -5.07 -2.33
N PRO A 130 -9.12 -5.19 -3.03
CA PRO A 130 -9.33 -6.36 -3.85
C PRO A 130 -8.21 -6.31 -4.88
N SER A 131 -7.39 -7.35 -4.95
CA SER A 131 -6.48 -7.50 -6.07
C SER A 131 -7.35 -7.39 -7.32
N SER A 132 -7.08 -6.41 -8.18
CA SER A 132 -7.74 -6.29 -9.49
C SER A 132 -7.48 -7.51 -10.38
N ASP A 133 -6.75 -8.51 -9.88
CA ASP A 133 -6.58 -9.85 -10.40
C ASP A 133 -7.88 -10.67 -10.32
N GLU A 134 -8.97 -10.15 -10.91
CA GLU A 134 -9.88 -10.97 -11.71
C GLU A 134 -9.36 -11.09 -13.17
N SER A 135 -8.06 -10.92 -13.42
CA SER A 135 -7.38 -11.58 -14.52
C SER A 135 -6.81 -12.92 -14.04
N ASN A 136 -7.25 -14.00 -14.68
CA ASN A 136 -6.81 -15.38 -14.47
C ASN A 136 -5.32 -15.64 -14.80
N GLU A 137 -4.42 -14.65 -14.65
CA GLU A 137 -3.05 -14.74 -15.18
C GLU A 137 -2.00 -15.14 -14.12
N ASN A 138 -2.22 -14.90 -12.83
CA ASN A 138 -1.21 -15.15 -11.80
C ASN A 138 -1.28 -16.53 -11.12
N LYS A 139 -2.36 -17.32 -11.29
CA LYS A 139 -2.40 -18.70 -10.75
C LYS A 139 -1.50 -19.68 -11.52
N ASN A 140 -1.07 -19.33 -12.73
CA ASN A 140 -0.21 -20.20 -13.53
C ASN A 140 1.28 -20.07 -13.17
N PHE A 141 1.72 -18.92 -12.63
CA PHE A 141 3.15 -18.69 -12.36
C PHE A 141 3.65 -19.49 -11.15
N ASP A 142 2.86 -19.56 -10.07
CA ASP A 142 3.18 -20.37 -8.89
C ASP A 142 3.12 -21.88 -9.16
N ILE A 143 2.23 -22.32 -10.07
CA ILE A 143 2.18 -23.73 -10.50
C ILE A 143 3.43 -24.08 -11.34
N TYR A 144 3.86 -23.19 -12.24
CA TYR A 144 5.02 -23.43 -13.11
C TYR A 144 6.36 -23.50 -12.36
N MET A 145 6.56 -22.68 -11.33
CA MET A 145 7.78 -22.72 -10.52
C MET A 145 7.87 -24.00 -9.67
N ASN A 146 6.72 -24.53 -9.20
CA ASN A 146 6.68 -25.77 -8.41
C ASN A 146 6.88 -27.04 -9.26
N ILE A 147 6.38 -27.09 -10.50
CA ILE A 147 6.54 -28.27 -11.38
C ILE A 147 8.02 -28.47 -11.78
N ASN A 148 8.74 -27.39 -12.09
CA ASN A 148 10.15 -27.48 -12.49
C ASN A 148 11.06 -28.01 -11.38
N ILE A 149 10.74 -27.76 -10.12
CA ILE A 149 11.50 -28.28 -8.98
C ILE A 149 11.17 -29.76 -8.73
N MET A 150 9.93 -30.20 -8.93
CA MET A 150 9.50 -31.58 -8.63
C MET A 150 9.99 -32.63 -9.66
N ILE A 151 10.13 -32.25 -10.93
CA ILE A 151 10.60 -33.14 -12.00
C ILE A 151 11.97 -33.81 -11.71
N PRO A 152 13.04 -33.07 -11.32
CA PRO A 152 14.33 -33.69 -11.03
C PRO A 152 14.29 -34.62 -9.81
N TYR A 153 13.47 -34.33 -8.79
CA TYR A 153 13.32 -35.22 -7.63
C TYR A 153 12.66 -36.55 -8.02
N ILE A 154 11.60 -36.51 -8.82
CA ILE A 154 10.92 -37.72 -9.30
C ILE A 154 11.87 -38.55 -10.18
N ALA A 155 12.63 -37.91 -11.08
CA ALA A 155 13.61 -38.58 -11.92
C ALA A 155 14.72 -39.27 -11.09
N ALA A 156 15.22 -38.61 -10.03
CA ALA A 156 16.21 -39.20 -9.13
C ALA A 156 15.67 -40.43 -8.38
N ILE A 157 14.43 -40.39 -7.88
CA ILE A 157 13.79 -41.52 -7.22
C ILE A 157 13.63 -42.71 -8.18
N LEU A 158 13.20 -42.47 -9.42
CA LEU A 158 13.06 -43.52 -10.42
C LEU A 158 14.41 -44.16 -10.79
N LEU A 159 15.47 -43.37 -10.90
CA LEU A 159 16.83 -43.88 -11.13
C LEU A 159 17.30 -44.76 -9.96
N LEU A 160 17.05 -44.36 -8.72
CA LEU A 160 17.38 -45.16 -7.54
C LEU A 160 16.62 -46.51 -7.55
N ILE A 161 15.32 -46.50 -7.86
CA ILE A 161 14.52 -47.73 -7.96
C ILE A 161 15.07 -48.67 -9.05
N LEU A 162 15.42 -48.13 -10.22
CA LEU A 162 15.99 -48.91 -11.32
C LEU A 162 17.37 -49.49 -10.97
N CYS A 163 18.21 -48.72 -10.27
CA CYS A 163 19.50 -49.18 -9.76
C CYS A 163 19.34 -50.33 -8.76
N CYS A 164 18.44 -50.19 -7.79
CA CYS A 164 18.11 -51.23 -6.81
C CYS A 164 17.60 -52.52 -7.49
N TYR A 165 16.73 -52.38 -8.49
CA TYR A 165 16.19 -53.52 -9.24
C TYR A 165 17.28 -54.27 -10.02
N LYS A 166 18.18 -53.55 -10.71
CA LYS A 166 19.31 -54.16 -11.42
C LYS A 166 20.28 -54.87 -10.48
N HIS A 167 20.56 -54.28 -9.31
CA HIS A 167 21.45 -54.90 -8.32
C HIS A 167 20.86 -56.20 -7.76
N LYS A 168 19.56 -56.21 -7.42
CA LYS A 168 18.85 -57.41 -6.97
C LYS A 168 18.84 -58.51 -8.04
N LYS A 169 18.59 -58.14 -9.31
CA LYS A 169 18.62 -59.09 -10.44
C LYS A 169 20.02 -59.69 -10.66
N LYS A 170 21.09 -58.91 -10.51
CA LYS A 170 22.48 -59.39 -10.63
C LYS A 170 22.84 -60.37 -9.51
N ASN A 171 22.46 -60.06 -8.27
CA ASN A 171 22.71 -60.96 -7.12
C ASN A 171 21.96 -62.29 -7.24
N ASN A 172 20.72 -62.29 -7.75
CA ASN A 172 19.99 -63.53 -7.97
C ASN A 172 20.62 -64.40 -9.08
N LYS A 173 21.28 -63.79 -10.07
CA LYS A 173 21.95 -64.52 -11.17
C LYS A 173 23.30 -65.12 -10.80
N ASN A 174 23.92 -64.64 -9.72
CA ASN A 174 25.19 -65.15 -9.20
C ASN A 174 25.02 -66.27 -8.15
N ASN A 175 23.79 -66.50 -7.67
CA ASN A 175 23.43 -67.56 -6.71
C ASN A 175 22.75 -68.77 -7.37
N THR A 176 22.82 -68.88 -8.69
CA THR A 176 22.38 -70.06 -9.48
C THR A 176 23.59 -70.56 -10.27
#